data_AF-A0A918QF86-F1
#
_entry.id   AF-A0A918QF86-F1
#
_cell.length_a   1.000
_cell.length_b   1.000
_cell.length_c   1.000
_cell.angle_alpha   90.00
_cell.angle_beta   90.00
_cell.angle_gamma   90.00
#
_symmetry.space_group_name_H-M   'P 1'
#
loop_
_entity.id
_entity.type
_entity.pdbx_description
1 polymer ?
#
loop_
_entity_poly.entity_id
_entity_poly.type
_entity_poly.pdbx_seq_one_letter_code
_entity_poly.pdbx_strand_id
1 'polypeptide(L)'
;MAELASAVINAVNAAARSSGGGLGDVLSGIGGIFSGARADGGPVTRGGAYLVGERGPELFRPATSGSIETGAGGQQVNITLNVSGGGEGLIRSEAQIASTLNRAARLGLR
;
A
#
# COMPACT_ATOMS: atom_id res chain seq x y z
N MET A 1 -2.72 -47.42 -9.88
CA MET A 1 -2.46 -46.09 -9.27
C MET A 1 -1.90 -45.05 -10.25
N ALA A 2 -1.27 -45.43 -11.37
CA ALA A 2 -0.76 -44.46 -12.37
C ALA A 2 -1.85 -43.68 -13.15
N GLU A 3 -3.05 -44.23 -13.26
CA GLU A 3 -4.17 -43.64 -14.03
C GLU A 3 -4.83 -42.45 -13.33
N LEU A 4 -4.84 -42.43 -12.00
CA LEU A 4 -5.34 -41.29 -11.22
C LEU A 4 -4.37 -40.10 -11.31
N ALA A 5 -3.07 -40.37 -11.35
CA ALA A 5 -2.05 -39.33 -11.48
C ALA A 5 -2.13 -38.64 -12.86
N SER A 6 -2.33 -39.40 -13.94
CA SER A 6 -2.52 -38.82 -15.27
C SER A 6 -3.85 -38.08 -15.41
N ALA A 7 -4.92 -38.57 -14.78
CA ALA A 7 -6.21 -37.88 -14.75
C ALA A 7 -6.13 -36.52 -14.03
N VAL A 8 -5.44 -36.46 -12.89
CA VAL A 8 -5.21 -35.21 -12.14
C VAL A 8 -4.36 -34.23 -12.95
N ILE A 9 -3.27 -34.69 -13.57
CA ILE A 9 -2.40 -33.84 -14.39
C ILE A 9 -3.13 -33.30 -15.62
N ASN A 10 -3.98 -34.11 -16.26
CA ASN A 10 -4.80 -33.68 -17.38
C ASN A 10 -5.89 -32.69 -16.96
N ALA A 11 -6.51 -32.88 -15.79
CA ALA A 11 -7.48 -31.95 -15.22
C ALA A 11 -6.84 -30.60 -14.86
N VAL A 12 -5.64 -30.61 -14.27
CA VAL A 12 -4.87 -29.38 -13.97
C VAL A 12 -4.43 -28.68 -15.25
N ASN A 13 -3.97 -29.43 -16.26
CA ASN A 13 -3.62 -28.84 -17.55
C ASN A 13 -4.84 -28.33 -18.34
N ALA A 14 -6.03 -28.92 -18.16
CA ALA A 14 -7.27 -28.40 -18.72
C ALA A 14 -7.73 -27.13 -17.97
N ALA A 15 -7.60 -27.10 -16.65
CA ALA A 15 -7.86 -25.92 -15.83
C ALA A 15 -6.88 -24.76 -16.14
N ALA A 16 -5.59 -25.05 -16.33
CA ALA A 16 -4.58 -24.08 -16.75
C ALA A 16 -4.76 -23.62 -18.22
N ARG A 17 -5.36 -24.44 -19.07
CA ARG A 17 -5.80 -24.00 -20.42
C ARG A 17 -7.07 -23.15 -20.36
N SER A 18 -7.94 -23.36 -19.37
CA SER A 18 -9.04 -22.45 -19.05
C SER A 18 -8.61 -21.18 -18.28
N SER A 19 -7.39 -21.15 -17.73
CA SER A 19 -6.81 -19.93 -17.14
C SER A 19 -6.30 -18.93 -18.18
N GLY A 20 -6.62 -19.13 -19.46
CA GLY A 20 -6.50 -18.11 -20.50
C GLY A 20 -7.55 -16.99 -20.44
N GLY A 21 -8.49 -17.00 -19.48
CA GLY A 21 -9.46 -15.90 -19.36
C GLY A 21 -10.49 -15.98 -18.23
N GLY A 22 -10.15 -16.53 -17.07
CA GLY A 22 -11.09 -16.70 -15.95
C GLY A 22 -10.80 -15.83 -14.74
N LEU A 23 -9.66 -16.07 -14.08
CA LEU A 23 -9.23 -15.29 -12.92
C LEU A 23 -8.35 -14.11 -13.31
N GLY A 24 -7.45 -14.29 -14.28
CA GLY A 24 -6.64 -13.21 -14.84
C GLY A 24 -7.50 -12.13 -15.49
N ASP A 25 -8.56 -12.52 -16.21
CA ASP A 25 -9.53 -11.58 -16.81
C ASP A 25 -10.48 -10.97 -15.81
N VAL A 26 -10.87 -11.68 -14.75
CA VAL A 26 -11.64 -11.05 -13.66
C VAL A 26 -10.75 -10.06 -12.93
N LEU A 27 -9.53 -10.41 -12.53
CA LEU A 27 -8.60 -9.47 -11.88
C LEU A 27 -8.14 -8.34 -12.80
N SER A 28 -7.99 -8.59 -14.11
CA SER A 28 -7.77 -7.58 -15.15
C SER A 28 -9.03 -6.74 -15.37
N GLY A 29 -10.23 -7.30 -15.19
CA GLY A 29 -11.51 -6.61 -15.25
C GLY A 29 -11.75 -5.70 -14.05
N ILE A 30 -11.37 -6.13 -12.83
CA ILE A 30 -11.36 -5.25 -11.64
C ILE A 30 -10.21 -4.24 -11.75
N GLY A 31 -9.05 -4.66 -12.24
CA GLY A 31 -7.89 -3.82 -12.51
C GLY A 31 -8.10 -2.81 -13.63
N GLY A 32 -8.97 -3.10 -14.60
CA GLY A 32 -9.30 -2.22 -15.72
C GLY A 32 -10.27 -1.10 -15.36
N ILE A 33 -10.97 -1.22 -14.23
CA ILE A 33 -11.76 -0.12 -13.65
C ILE A 33 -10.83 0.93 -13.03
N PHE A 34 -9.67 0.51 -12.50
CA PHE A 34 -8.69 1.40 -11.88
C PHE A 34 -7.57 1.71 -12.86
N SER A 35 -7.47 2.96 -13.28
CA SER A 35 -6.41 3.49 -14.14
C SER A 35 -5.01 3.51 -13.46
N GLY A 36 -4.92 3.03 -12.21
CA GLY A 36 -3.67 2.79 -11.47
C GLY A 36 -3.65 3.42 -10.08
N ALA A 37 -2.61 3.10 -9.31
CA ALA A 37 -2.28 3.80 -8.07
C ALA A 37 -1.57 5.13 -8.37
N ARG A 38 -1.88 6.16 -7.58
CA ARG A 38 -1.36 7.53 -7.66
C ARG A 38 -1.06 8.09 -6.27
N ALA A 39 -0.65 7.22 -5.34
CA ALA A 39 -0.27 7.62 -3.99
C ALA A 39 0.92 8.60 -4.00
N ASP A 40 1.92 8.35 -4.85
CA ASP A 40 3.09 9.22 -5.03
C ASP A 40 2.84 10.38 -6.03
N GLY A 41 1.60 10.51 -6.50
CA GLY A 41 1.21 11.49 -7.51
C GLY A 41 1.35 10.99 -8.94
N GLY A 42 1.39 11.93 -9.89
CA GLY A 42 1.54 11.68 -11.31
C GLY A 42 0.32 12.02 -12.17
N PRO A 43 0.40 11.83 -13.49
CA PRO A 43 -0.64 12.24 -14.43
C PRO A 43 -1.92 11.41 -14.29
N VAL A 44 -3.06 12.08 -14.47
CA VAL A 44 -4.40 11.53 -14.42
C VAL A 44 -5.23 12.02 -15.62
N THR A 45 -6.09 11.16 -16.13
CA THR A 45 -6.99 11.47 -17.25
C THR A 45 -8.43 11.57 -16.74
N ARG A 46 -9.22 12.46 -17.37
CA ARG A 46 -10.65 12.62 -17.07
C ARG A 46 -11.36 11.27 -17.04
N GLY A 47 -12.14 11.03 -16.00
CA GLY A 47 -13.00 9.85 -15.87
C GLY A 47 -12.28 8.57 -15.43
N GLY A 48 -10.95 8.55 -15.37
CA GLY A 48 -10.20 7.43 -14.80
C GLY A 48 -10.43 7.31 -13.29
N ALA A 49 -10.48 6.09 -12.76
CA ALA A 49 -10.50 5.88 -11.32
C ALA A 49 -9.08 5.56 -10.83
N TYR A 50 -8.58 6.36 -9.90
CA TYR A 50 -7.24 6.22 -9.35
C TYR A 50 -7.31 5.93 -7.88
N LEU A 51 -6.39 5.10 -7.40
CA LEU A 51 -6.23 4.85 -5.97
C LEU A 51 -5.14 5.78 -5.45
N VAL A 52 -5.49 6.73 -4.59
CA VAL A 52 -4.63 7.78 -4.04
C VAL A 52 -4.47 7.63 -2.52
N GLY A 53 -3.63 8.45 -1.91
CA GLY A 53 -3.55 8.59 -0.45
C GLY A 53 -2.38 7.85 0.19
N GLU A 54 -1.59 8.59 0.97
CA GLU A 54 -0.51 8.06 1.81
C GLU A 54 -1.01 7.49 3.16
N ARG A 55 -2.25 7.83 3.56
CA ARG A 55 -2.90 7.41 4.81
C ARG A 55 -3.90 6.26 4.63
N GLY A 56 -3.92 5.66 3.44
CA GLY A 56 -4.83 4.59 3.07
C GLY A 56 -5.37 4.78 1.65
N PRO A 57 -5.87 3.71 1.02
CA PRO A 57 -6.34 3.75 -0.35
C PRO A 57 -7.65 4.54 -0.46
N GLU A 58 -7.58 5.74 -1.02
CA GLU A 58 -8.73 6.58 -1.37
C GLU A 58 -9.00 6.51 -2.88
N LEU A 59 -10.25 6.62 -3.29
CA LEU A 59 -10.62 6.58 -4.70
C LEU A 59 -10.77 8.01 -5.24
N PHE A 60 -9.96 8.36 -6.23
CA PHE A 60 -10.00 9.64 -6.93
C PHE A 60 -10.50 9.47 -8.38
N ARG A 61 -11.47 10.30 -8.79
CA ARG A 61 -11.98 10.38 -10.17
C ARG A 61 -11.97 11.82 -10.64
N PRO A 62 -11.01 12.24 -11.49
CA PRO A 62 -10.92 13.62 -11.92
C PRO A 62 -11.99 13.95 -12.98
N ALA A 63 -12.62 15.11 -12.85
CA ALA A 63 -13.55 15.66 -13.85
C ALA A 63 -12.82 16.23 -15.09
N THR A 64 -11.53 16.51 -14.98
CA THR A 64 -10.65 17.04 -16.03
C THR A 64 -9.29 16.38 -15.94
N SER A 65 -8.63 16.13 -17.08
CA SER A 65 -7.26 15.61 -17.08
C SER A 65 -6.29 16.59 -16.40
N GLY A 66 -5.26 16.07 -15.76
CA GLY A 66 -4.28 16.87 -15.01
C GLY A 66 -3.20 15.99 -14.36
N SER A 67 -2.64 16.44 -13.25
CA SER A 67 -1.68 15.68 -12.44
C SER A 67 -2.04 15.78 -10.96
N ILE A 68 -1.79 14.69 -10.23
CA ILE A 68 -1.76 14.71 -8.77
C ILE A 68 -0.35 15.12 -8.38
N GLU A 69 -0.22 16.23 -7.65
CA GLU A 69 1.04 16.63 -7.04
C GLU A 69 1.02 16.19 -5.57
N THR A 70 2.03 15.43 -5.18
CA THR A 70 2.30 15.14 -3.78
C THR A 70 3.13 16.27 -3.20
N GLY A 71 2.78 16.74 -2.01
CA GLY A 71 3.58 17.74 -1.31
C GLY A 71 4.99 17.18 -1.12
N ALA A 72 5.98 17.76 -1.80
CA ALA A 72 7.39 17.42 -1.63
C ALA A 72 7.86 17.89 -0.25
N GLY A 73 7.55 17.11 0.77
CA GLY A 73 7.87 17.46 2.13
C GLY A 73 7.20 16.49 3.07
N GLY A 74 7.88 15.38 3.37
CA GLY A 74 7.55 14.62 4.57
C GLY A 74 7.44 15.61 5.73
N GLN A 75 6.33 15.58 6.43
CA GLN A 75 6.06 16.55 7.49
C GLN A 75 7.21 16.52 8.50
N GLN A 76 7.94 17.64 8.63
CA GLN A 76 9.03 17.70 9.58
C GLN A 76 8.45 17.77 11.00
N VAL A 77 8.43 16.62 11.67
CA VAL A 77 7.94 16.51 13.05
C VAL A 77 9.11 16.76 14.00
N ASN A 78 9.11 17.92 14.65
CA ASN A 78 10.06 18.23 15.72
C ASN A 78 9.54 17.62 17.03
N ILE A 79 10.30 16.68 17.61
CA ILE A 79 9.96 16.01 18.87
C ILE A 79 10.94 16.46 19.96
N THR A 80 10.44 17.16 20.97
CA THR A 80 11.23 17.56 22.15
C THR A 80 10.91 16.62 23.32
N LEU A 81 11.92 15.95 23.86
CA LEU A 81 11.79 15.06 25.02
C LEU A 81 12.53 15.67 26.22
N ASN A 82 11.81 15.92 27.30
CA ASN A 82 12.40 16.33 28.58
C ASN A 82 12.65 15.09 29.43
N VAL A 83 13.93 14.71 29.59
CA VAL A 83 14.34 13.56 30.40
C VAL A 83 14.83 14.04 31.76
N SER A 84 14.23 13.53 32.84
CA SER A 84 14.67 13.79 34.21
C SER A 84 15.35 12.54 34.78
N GLY A 85 16.54 12.68 35.37
CA GLY A 85 17.29 11.56 35.99
C GLY A 85 18.71 11.32 35.48
N GLY A 86 19.26 12.16 34.60
CA GLY A 86 20.64 12.04 34.10
C GLY A 86 20.87 10.82 33.18
N GLY A 87 22.14 10.54 32.86
CA GLY A 87 22.51 9.47 31.91
C GLY A 87 22.12 8.05 32.35
N GLU A 88 22.17 7.76 33.65
CA GLU A 88 21.73 6.47 34.21
C GLU A 88 20.23 6.25 34.04
N GLY A 89 19.41 7.30 34.25
CA GLY A 89 17.96 7.25 34.03
C GLY A 89 17.60 7.04 32.56
N LEU A 90 18.43 7.57 31.65
CA LEU A 90 18.29 7.38 30.20
C LEU A 90 18.55 5.93 29.79
N ILE A 91 19.64 5.33 30.26
CA ILE A 91 19.99 3.92 29.94
C ILE A 91 18.89 2.97 30.42
N ARG A 92 18.33 3.20 31.61
CA ARG A 92 17.22 2.38 32.13
C ARG A 92 15.91 2.55 31.34
N SER A 93 15.72 3.70 30.70
CA SER A 93 14.46 4.08 30.05
C SER A 93 14.51 3.97 28.52
N GLU A 94 15.63 3.51 27.94
CA GLU A 94 15.86 3.46 26.49
C GLU A 94 14.72 2.77 25.73
N ALA A 95 14.28 1.60 26.21
CA ALA A 95 13.18 0.85 25.60
C ALA A 95 11.84 1.61 25.65
N GLN A 96 11.57 2.30 26.76
CA GLN A 96 10.36 3.13 26.88
C GLN A 96 10.41 4.29 25.89
N ILE A 97 11.55 4.99 25.81
CA ILE A 97 11.78 6.12 24.91
C ILE A 97 11.65 5.69 23.44
N ALA A 98 12.26 4.57 23.06
CA ALA A 98 12.14 4.02 21.71
C ALA A 98 10.67 3.73 21.34
N SER A 99 9.87 3.23 22.30
CA SER A 99 8.45 2.95 22.07
C SER A 99 7.60 4.23 21.95
N THR A 100 7.87 5.26 22.74
CA THR A 100 7.16 6.56 22.66
C THR A 100 7.54 7.31 21.39
N LEU A 101 8.81 7.28 20.97
CA LEU A 101 9.24 7.87 19.71
C LEU A 101 8.57 7.19 18.51
N ASN A 102 8.55 5.85 18.48
CA ASN A 102 7.84 5.12 17.42
C ASN A 102 6.34 5.42 17.40
N ARG A 103 5.71 5.61 18.57
CA ARG A 103 4.31 6.01 18.66
C ARG A 103 4.10 7.45 18.17
N ALA A 104 4.95 8.38 18.60
CA ALA A 104 4.88 9.80 18.23
C ALA A 104 5.11 10.01 16.72
N ALA A 105 6.10 9.32 16.13
CA ALA A 105 6.35 9.33 14.70
C ALA A 105 5.11 8.86 13.91
N ARG A 106 4.46 7.78 14.35
CA ARG A 106 3.21 7.29 13.73
C ARG A 106 2.02 8.24 13.88
N LEU A 107 2.00 9.08 14.90
CA LEU A 107 0.95 10.08 15.08
C LEU A 107 1.21 11.34 14.23
N GLY A 108 2.47 11.71 14.03
CA GLY A 108 2.84 12.82 13.16
C GLY A 108 2.70 12.55 11.66
N LEU A 109 2.49 11.28 11.28
CA LEU A 109 2.20 10.85 9.91
C LEU A 109 0.69 10.85 9.56
N ARG A 110 -0.17 11.36 10.45
CA ARG A 110 -1.65 11.33 10.30
C ARG A 110 -2.24 12.66 9.86
#